data_AF-A0AAU8BST1-F1
#
_entry.id   AF-A0AAU8BST1-F1
#
_cell.length_a   1.000
_cell.length_b   1.000
_cell.length_c   1.000
_cell.angle_alpha   90.00
_cell.angle_beta   90.00
_cell.angle_gamma   90.00
#
_symmetry.space_group_name_H-M   'P 1'
#
loop_
_entity.id
_entity.type
_entity.pdbx_description
1 polymer ?
#
loop_
_entity_poly.entity_id
_entity_poly.type
_entity_poly.pdbx_seq_one_letter_code
_entity_poly.pdbx_strand_id
1 'polypeptide(L)'
;MKCSICGQSGHNKRSCTQTVSEPSPDTRDRALILRIDNMTQTEQDEMHIELVRLKKRVTDSAAKATLVEGGSKELPSKIRALIEAQEENNG
;
A
#
# COMPACT_ATOMS: atom_id res chain seq x y z
N MET A 1 -10.44 38.98 -14.76
CA MET A 1 -11.04 37.85 -14.01
C MET A 1 -9.95 36.78 -13.82
N LYS A 2 -9.59 36.48 -12.58
CA LYS A 2 -8.57 35.49 -12.22
C LYS A 2 -9.28 34.25 -11.68
N CYS A 3 -8.91 33.07 -12.16
CA CYS A 3 -9.50 31.83 -11.70
C CYS A 3 -9.06 31.52 -10.27
N SER A 4 -10.01 31.21 -9.39
CA SER A 4 -9.71 30.81 -8.01
C SER A 4 -9.24 29.35 -7.89
N ILE A 5 -9.28 28.56 -8.98
CA ILE A 5 -8.84 27.15 -9.00
C ILE A 5 -7.36 27.08 -9.38
N CYS A 6 -6.99 27.60 -10.55
CA CYS A 6 -5.62 27.48 -11.07
C CYS A 6 -4.80 28.79 -10.99
N GLY A 7 -5.42 29.89 -10.54
CA GLY A 7 -4.74 31.18 -10.44
C GLY A 7 -4.47 31.89 -11.77
N GLN A 8 -4.82 31.33 -12.93
CA GLN A 8 -4.62 31.96 -14.24
C GLN A 8 -5.72 32.98 -14.57
N SER A 9 -5.36 33.98 -15.38
CA SER A 9 -6.28 35.03 -15.85
C SER A 9 -6.94 34.62 -17.17
N GLY A 10 -8.20 35.01 -17.40
CA GLY A 10 -8.91 34.79 -18.67
C GLY A 10 -10.08 33.81 -18.60
N HIS A 11 -10.31 33.16 -17.46
CA HIS A 11 -11.48 32.33 -17.19
C HIS A 11 -11.88 32.44 -15.70
N ASN A 12 -13.08 31.95 -15.33
CA ASN A 12 -13.50 31.82 -13.93
C ASN A 12 -13.60 30.36 -13.51
N LYS A 13 -13.94 30.14 -12.23
CA LYS A 13 -14.16 28.82 -11.65
C LYS A 13 -15.06 27.91 -12.50
N ARG A 14 -16.10 28.44 -13.15
CA ARG A 14 -17.08 27.65 -13.92
C ARG A 14 -16.58 27.24 -15.31
N SER A 15 -15.57 27.91 -15.85
CA SER A 15 -15.00 27.64 -17.18
C SER A 15 -13.54 27.16 -17.11
N CYS A 16 -13.06 26.78 -15.92
CA CYS A 16 -11.72 26.26 -15.73
C CYS A 16 -11.66 24.81 -16.23
N THR A 17 -10.82 24.54 -17.23
CA THR A 17 -10.64 23.18 -17.77
C THR A 17 -9.84 22.26 -16.86
N GLN A 18 -9.20 22.79 -15.80
CA GLN A 18 -8.53 22.00 -14.76
C GLN A 18 -9.49 21.40 -13.71
N THR A 19 -10.81 21.60 -13.84
CA THR A 19 -11.81 20.93 -12.96
C THR A 19 -12.07 19.47 -13.33
N VAL A 20 -11.52 18.98 -14.44
CA VAL A 20 -11.50 17.55 -14.72
C VAL A 20 -10.42 16.99 -13.81
N SER A 21 -10.87 16.48 -12.66
CA SER A 21 -10.12 15.74 -11.67
C SER A 21 -8.92 15.08 -12.32
N GLU A 22 -7.72 15.64 -12.12
CA GLU A 22 -6.54 14.81 -12.27
C GLU A 22 -6.79 13.62 -11.34
N PRO A 23 -6.73 12.36 -11.83
CA PRO A 23 -6.59 11.27 -10.90
C PRO A 23 -5.34 11.64 -10.10
N SER A 24 -5.51 11.98 -8.82
CA SER A 24 -4.38 11.96 -7.90
C SER A 24 -3.67 10.64 -8.20
N PRO A 25 -2.36 10.62 -8.46
CA PRO A 25 -1.67 9.36 -8.68
C PRO A 25 -2.11 8.49 -7.53
N ASP A 26 -2.76 7.38 -7.83
CA ASP A 26 -3.20 6.41 -6.86
C ASP A 26 -1.89 5.86 -6.31
N THR A 27 -1.32 6.57 -5.35
CA THR A 27 -0.07 6.21 -4.73
C THR A 27 -0.44 4.95 -3.99
N ARG A 28 -0.08 3.82 -4.59
CA ARG A 28 -0.11 2.48 -3.98
C ARG A 28 0.87 2.39 -2.80
N ASP A 29 1.01 3.48 -2.06
CA ASP A 29 1.80 3.69 -0.87
C ASP A 29 0.87 3.56 0.33
N ARG A 30 0.32 2.36 0.48
CA ARG A 30 -0.55 1.97 1.59
C ARG A 30 -0.05 0.64 2.11
N ALA A 31 0.29 0.59 3.40
CA ALA A 31 0.78 -0.61 4.07
C ALA A 31 -0.14 -1.00 5.22
N LEU A 32 -0.23 -2.31 5.48
CA LEU A 32 -0.96 -2.89 6.61
C LEU A 32 -0.07 -3.91 7.31
N ILE A 33 0.16 -3.74 8.61
CA ILE A 33 0.82 -4.74 9.47
C ILE A 33 -0.28 -5.52 10.20
N LEU A 34 -0.28 -6.84 10.01
CA LEU A 34 -1.21 -7.76 10.69
C LEU A 34 -0.41 -8.77 11.50
N ARG A 35 -0.59 -8.75 12.82
CA ARG A 35 -0.02 -9.74 13.75
C ARG A 35 -1.15 -10.54 14.36
N ILE A 36 -1.04 -11.86 14.27
CA ILE A 36 -1.97 -12.81 14.88
C ILE A 36 -1.13 -13.76 15.72
N ASP A 37 -1.43 -13.84 17.02
CA ASP A 37 -0.74 -14.72 17.97
C ASP A 37 -1.60 -15.95 18.31
N ASN A 38 -0.98 -16.96 18.94
CA ASN A 38 -1.65 -18.16 19.45
C ASN A 38 -2.39 -19.00 18.38
N MET A 39 -1.77 -19.17 17.21
CA MET A 39 -2.22 -20.11 16.18
C MET A 39 -1.45 -21.43 16.26
N THR A 40 -2.12 -22.51 15.94
CA THR A 40 -1.49 -23.79 15.58
C THR A 40 -0.89 -23.71 14.16
N GLN A 41 -0.06 -24.70 13.81
CA GLN A 41 0.55 -24.75 12.48
C GLN A 41 -0.49 -24.87 11.35
N THR A 42 -1.52 -25.69 11.55
CA THR A 42 -2.62 -25.84 10.57
C THR A 42 -3.40 -24.54 10.37
N GLU A 43 -3.71 -23.83 11.46
CA GLU A 43 -4.40 -22.53 11.38
C GLU A 43 -3.53 -21.48 10.67
N GLN A 44 -2.21 -21.51 10.90
CA GLN A 44 -1.26 -20.64 10.21
C GLN A 44 -1.24 -20.92 8.70
N ASP A 45 -1.21 -22.19 8.29
CA ASP A 45 -1.20 -22.59 6.89
C ASP A 45 -2.51 -22.21 6.16
N GLU A 46 -3.66 -22.44 6.79
CA GLU A 46 -4.97 -22.05 6.24
C GLU A 46 -5.07 -20.53 6.09
N MET A 47 -4.66 -19.77 7.12
CA MET A 47 -4.63 -18.31 7.07
C MET A 47 -3.74 -17.80 5.93
N HIS A 48 -2.59 -18.42 5.73
CA HIS A 48 -1.69 -18.07 4.64
C HIS A 48 -2.36 -18.26 3.26
N ILE A 49 -2.98 -19.42 3.04
CA ILE A 49 -3.67 -19.73 1.78
C ILE A 49 -4.76 -18.71 1.48
N GLU A 50 -5.57 -18.37 2.48
CA GLU A 50 -6.66 -17.40 2.31
C GLU A 50 -6.17 -15.97 2.09
N LEU A 51 -5.10 -15.54 2.76
CA LEU A 51 -4.48 -14.23 2.51
C LEU A 51 -3.93 -14.14 1.08
N VAL A 52 -3.30 -15.19 0.57
CA VAL A 52 -2.82 -15.25 -0.82
C VAL A 52 -3.99 -15.18 -1.81
N ARG A 53 -5.07 -15.92 -1.55
CA ARG A 53 -6.29 -15.90 -2.39
C ARG A 53 -6.97 -14.53 -2.37
N LEU A 54 -7.09 -13.93 -1.18
CA LEU A 54 -7.66 -12.60 -1.02
C LEU A 54 -6.83 -11.57 -1.78
N LYS A 55 -5.50 -11.57 -1.61
CA LYS A 55 -4.57 -10.70 -2.34
C LYS A 55 -4.79 -10.79 -3.86
N LYS A 56 -4.83 -12.00 -4.43
CA LYS A 56 -5.06 -12.20 -5.87
C LYS A 56 -6.41 -11.67 -6.36
N ARG A 57 -7.43 -11.68 -5.49
CA ARG A 57 -8.79 -11.22 -5.82
C ARG A 57 -8.93 -9.70 -5.75
N VAL A 58 -8.26 -9.07 -4.79
CA VAL A 58 -8.46 -7.65 -4.44
C VAL A 58 -7.36 -6.73 -4.95
N THR A 59 -6.24 -7.26 -5.42
CA THR A 59 -5.09 -6.48 -5.91
C THR A 59 -4.64 -6.96 -7.29
N ASP A 60 -3.99 -6.07 -8.03
CA ASP A 60 -3.33 -6.41 -9.29
C ASP A 60 -2.07 -7.26 -9.11
N SER A 61 -1.61 -7.90 -10.18
CA SER A 61 -0.40 -8.73 -10.22
C SER A 61 0.88 -8.02 -9.76
N ALA A 62 0.92 -6.69 -9.81
CA ALA A 62 2.04 -5.87 -9.36
C ALA A 62 2.11 -5.69 -7.84
N ALA A 63 1.06 -6.04 -7.08
CA ALA A 63 1.08 -5.94 -5.62
C ALA A 63 2.03 -6.99 -5.04
N LYS A 64 3.00 -6.55 -4.23
CA LYS A 64 3.93 -7.43 -3.50
C LYS A 64 3.42 -7.59 -2.07
N ALA A 65 3.48 -8.80 -1.54
CA ALA A 65 3.18 -9.09 -0.15
C ALA A 65 4.41 -9.75 0.46
N THR A 66 4.96 -9.16 1.52
CA THR A 66 6.09 -9.73 2.24
C THR A 66 5.54 -10.37 3.51
N LEU A 67 5.66 -11.70 3.59
CA LEU A 67 5.35 -12.45 4.81
C LEU A 67 6.63 -12.60 5.62
N VAL A 68 6.59 -12.19 6.89
CA VAL A 68 7.72 -12.36 7.81
C VAL A 68 7.39 -13.49 8.76
N GLU A 69 8.10 -14.61 8.62
CA GLU A 69 7.89 -15.79 9.45
C GLU A 69 8.92 -15.84 10.60
N GLY A 70 8.45 -16.09 11.81
CA GLY A 70 9.32 -16.22 12.97
C GLY A 70 8.56 -16.28 14.28
N GLY A 71 9.25 -16.69 15.35
CA GLY A 71 8.70 -16.64 16.69
C GLY A 71 8.35 -15.20 17.10
N SER A 72 7.34 -15.04 17.96
CA SER A 72 6.80 -13.75 18.39
C SER A 72 7.87 -12.72 18.86
N LYS A 73 8.97 -13.20 19.46
CA LYS A 73 10.09 -12.37 19.93
C LYS A 73 11.06 -11.93 18.83
N GLU A 74 11.11 -12.65 17.71
CA GLU A 74 12.04 -12.40 16.60
C GLU A 74 11.42 -11.54 15.49
N LEU A 75 10.09 -11.54 15.38
CA LEU A 75 9.35 -10.78 14.37
C LEU A 75 9.71 -9.28 14.34
N PRO A 76 9.82 -8.56 15.48
CA PRO A 76 10.19 -7.14 15.45
C PRO A 76 11.53 -6.89 14.77
N SER A 77 12.52 -7.75 15.04
CA SER A 77 13.87 -7.64 14.48
C SER A 77 13.89 -7.99 13.00
N LYS A 78 13.18 -9.06 12.60
CA LYS A 78 13.06 -9.48 11.19
C LYS A 78 12.34 -8.44 10.33
N ILE A 79 11.32 -7.76 10.88
CA ILE A 79 10.62 -6.67 10.18
C ILE A 79 11.58 -5.49 9.92
N ARG A 80 12.40 -5.09 10.90
CA ARG A 80 13.39 -4.02 10.70
C ARG A 80 14.38 -4.36 9.59
N ALA A 81 14.95 -5.56 9.63
CA ALA A 81 15.88 -6.01 8.60
C ALA A 81 15.26 -6.04 7.19
N LEU A 82 13.97 -6.36 7.08
CA LEU A 82 13.27 -6.35 5.79
C LEU A 82 13.01 -4.95 5.25
N ILE A 83 12.71 -3.98 6.13
CA ILE A 83 12.54 -2.57 5.72
C ILE A 83 13.88 -2.03 5.21
N GLU A 84 14.96 -2.25 5.97
CA GLU A 84 16.32 -1.83 5.62
C GLU A 84 16.77 -2.43 4.27
N ALA A 85 16.55 -3.73 4.05
CA ALA A 85 16.90 -4.41 2.80
C ALA A 85 16.09 -3.92 1.58
N GLN A 86 14.89 -3.35 1.78
CA GLN A 86 14.11 -2.76 0.69
C GLN A 86 14.56 -1.34 0.34
N GLU A 87 15.10 -0.59 1.30
CA GLU A 87 15.66 0.74 1.06
C GLU A 87 16.98 0.66 0.27
N GLU A 88 17.84 -0.32 0.55
CA GLU A 88 19.10 -0.53 -0.17
C GLU A 88 18.91 -0.98 -1.63
N ASN A 89 17.83 -1.69 -1.96
CA ASN A 89 17.55 -2.14 -3.32
C ASN A 89 16.89 -1.09 -4.23
N ASN A 90 16.48 0.06 -3.66
CA ASN A 90 15.81 1.14 -4.39
C ASN A 90 16.70 2.39 -4.57
N GLY A 91 17.96 2.36 -4.11
CA GLY A 91 18.99 3.40 -4.33
C GLY A 91 19.93 3.06 -5.49
#